data_AF-A0A2V7CQX2-F1
#
_entry.id   AF-A0A2V7CQX2-F1
#
_cell.length_a   1.000
_cell.length_b   1.000
_cell.length_c   1.000
_cell.angle_alpha   90.00
_cell.angle_beta   90.00
_cell.angle_gamma   90.00
#
_symmetry.space_group_name_H-M   'P 1'
#
loop_
_entity.id
_entity.type
_entity.pdbx_description
1 polymer ?
#
loop_
_entity_poly.entity_id
_entity_poly.type
_entity_poly.pdbx_seq_one_letter_code
_entity_poly.pdbx_strand_id
1 'polypeptide(L)'
;MILSERGITLVEVLMAAAIIGIGLVGLLTVVPISSYAVYEGNSLTTATFLANQKMEEVKNGVWQQIPAMDCVGVSPGNGDFAPTSTTCTRTNPTACNSGGGCTTAVDEIPVAGYTGYNRSVRIVDCATVAGGCGGVTDANFRRVTVTVTYHAITGTGSGAAGSTKPTVLTMNLGRR
;
A
#
# COMPACT_ATOMS: atom_id res chain seq x y z
N MET A 1 24.36 -58.39 -18.45
CA MET A 1 23.14 -57.86 -17.78
C MET A 1 22.38 -57.06 -18.82
N ILE A 2 21.71 -57.77 -19.72
CA ILE A 2 20.98 -57.22 -20.87
C ILE A 2 19.56 -56.94 -20.42
N LEU A 3 19.12 -55.70 -20.54
CA LEU A 3 17.76 -55.28 -20.24
C LEU A 3 16.79 -56.09 -21.11
N SER A 4 15.69 -56.55 -20.54
CA SER A 4 14.64 -57.25 -21.28
C SER A 4 14.07 -56.35 -22.38
N GLU A 5 14.36 -56.68 -23.64
CA GLU A 5 13.66 -56.15 -24.82
C GLU A 5 12.28 -56.80 -24.94
N ARG A 6 11.35 -56.41 -24.05
CA ARG A 6 9.92 -56.61 -24.28
C ARG A 6 9.39 -55.31 -24.86
N GLY A 7 8.97 -55.35 -26.13
CA GLY A 7 8.39 -54.19 -26.80
C GLY A 7 7.18 -53.64 -26.03
N ILE A 8 7.07 -52.32 -25.94
CA ILE A 8 5.93 -51.63 -25.34
C ILE A 8 4.64 -52.05 -26.05
N THR A 9 3.62 -52.41 -25.27
CA THR A 9 2.31 -52.80 -25.83
C THR A 9 1.46 -51.56 -26.11
N LEU A 10 0.62 -51.61 -27.16
CA LEU A 10 -0.27 -50.51 -27.53
C LEU A 10 -1.19 -50.08 -26.37
N VAL A 11 -1.68 -51.05 -25.61
CA VAL A 11 -2.54 -50.82 -24.43
C VAL A 11 -1.82 -50.04 -23.34
N GLU A 12 -0.54 -50.33 -23.11
CA GLU A 12 0.25 -49.66 -22.08
C GLU A 12 0.50 -48.18 -22.44
N VAL A 13 0.77 -47.89 -23.72
CA VAL A 13 0.87 -46.50 -24.21
C VAL A 13 -0.45 -45.76 -24.08
N LEU A 14 -1.57 -46.40 -24.41
CA LEU A 14 -2.89 -45.78 -24.31
C LEU A 14 -3.26 -45.46 -22.87
N MET A 15 -2.97 -46.36 -21.93
CA MET A 15 -3.20 -46.12 -20.50
C MET A 15 -2.28 -45.02 -19.96
N ALA A 16 -0.99 -45.04 -20.32
CA ALA A 16 -0.06 -44.00 -19.92
C ALA A 16 -0.49 -42.62 -20.46
N ALA A 17 -0.89 -42.53 -21.72
CA ALA A 17 -1.39 -41.31 -22.33
C ALA A 17 -2.68 -40.81 -21.66
N ALA A 18 -3.59 -41.71 -21.29
CA ALA A 18 -4.81 -41.35 -20.57
C ALA A 18 -4.53 -40.78 -19.17
N ILE A 19 -3.63 -41.41 -18.40
CA ILE A 19 -3.25 -40.95 -17.07
C ILE A 19 -2.55 -39.59 -17.14
N ILE A 20 -1.60 -39.43 -18.08
CA ILE A 20 -0.90 -38.16 -18.29
C ILE A 20 -1.90 -37.08 -18.73
N GLY A 21 -2.83 -37.40 -19.63
CA GLY A 21 -3.86 -36.47 -20.09
C GLY A 21 -4.73 -35.94 -18.95
N ILE A 22 -5.21 -36.83 -18.07
CA ILE A 22 -6.01 -36.43 -16.90
C ILE A 22 -5.18 -35.57 -15.94
N GLY A 23 -3.93 -35.96 -15.68
CA GLY A 23 -3.01 -35.18 -14.84
C GLY A 23 -2.73 -33.78 -15.39
N LEU A 24 -2.54 -33.64 -16.70
CA LEU A 24 -2.29 -32.36 -17.35
C LEU A 24 -3.52 -31.44 -17.31
N VAL A 25 -4.73 -31.99 -17.51
CA VAL A 25 -5.98 -31.24 -17.38
C VAL A 25 -6.16 -30.73 -15.94
N GLY A 26 -5.83 -31.55 -14.94
CA GLY A 26 -5.83 -31.12 -13.54
C GLY A 26 -4.88 -29.93 -13.31
N LEU A 27 -3.64 -30.01 -13.82
CA LEU A 27 -2.65 -28.93 -13.71
C LEU A 27 -3.09 -27.63 -14.39
N LEU A 28 -3.77 -27.72 -15.55
CA LEU A 28 -4.25 -26.54 -16.27
C LEU A 28 -5.25 -25.70 -15.47
N THR A 29 -5.98 -26.30 -14.53
CA THR A 29 -6.92 -25.56 -13.68
C THR A 29 -6.23 -24.67 -12.64
N VAL A 30 -4.98 -24.96 -12.27
CA VAL A 30 -4.24 -24.24 -11.22
C VAL A 30 -3.57 -22.97 -11.75
N VAL A 31 -3.15 -22.97 -13.02
CA VAL A 31 -2.37 -21.87 -13.64
C VAL A 31 -3.04 -20.49 -13.51
N PRO A 32 -4.36 -20.32 -13.74
CA PRO A 32 -5.01 -19.00 -13.64
C PRO A 32 -5.01 -18.47 -12.20
N ILE A 33 -5.22 -19.35 -11.22
CA ILE A 33 -5.27 -18.99 -9.79
C ILE A 33 -3.89 -18.54 -9.32
N SER A 34 -2.85 -19.27 -9.69
CA SER A 34 -1.47 -18.91 -9.35
C SER A 34 -1.05 -17.57 -9.95
N SER A 35 -1.47 -17.31 -11.19
CA SER A 35 -1.18 -16.03 -11.86
C SER A 35 -1.84 -14.86 -11.13
N TYR A 36 -3.12 -14.99 -10.76
CA TYR A 36 -3.83 -13.98 -9.97
C TYR A 36 -3.13 -13.68 -8.64
N ALA A 37 -2.72 -14.72 -7.90
CA ALA A 37 -2.01 -14.55 -6.63
C ALA A 37 -0.68 -13.80 -6.79
N VAL A 38 0.04 -14.01 -7.90
CA VAL A 38 1.31 -13.30 -8.18
C VAL A 38 1.07 -11.83 -8.51
N TYR A 39 0.06 -11.51 -9.35
CA TYR A 39 -0.27 -10.11 -9.66
C TYR A 39 -0.76 -9.33 -8.44
N GLU A 40 -1.60 -9.96 -7.62
CA GLU A 40 -2.07 -9.39 -6.36
C GLU A 40 -0.90 -9.19 -5.39
N GLY A 41 -0.02 -10.18 -5.24
CA GLY A 41 1.16 -10.10 -4.37
C GLY A 41 2.12 -8.98 -4.79
N ASN A 42 2.34 -8.80 -6.10
CA ASN A 42 3.12 -7.69 -6.65
C ASN A 42 2.47 -6.34 -6.32
N SER A 43 1.15 -6.24 -6.51
CA SER A 43 0.42 -5.00 -6.28
C SER A 43 0.40 -4.60 -4.81
N LEU A 44 0.18 -5.57 -3.92
CA LEU A 44 0.24 -5.37 -2.47
C LEU A 44 1.63 -4.96 -2.02
N THR A 45 2.69 -5.61 -2.53
CA THR A 45 4.08 -5.27 -2.18
C THR A 45 4.42 -3.85 -2.62
N THR A 46 4.05 -3.48 -3.85
CA THR A 46 4.25 -2.12 -4.37
C THR A 46 3.45 -1.10 -3.55
N ALA A 47 2.18 -1.36 -3.26
CA ALA A 47 1.36 -0.48 -2.42
C ALA A 47 1.96 -0.29 -1.02
N THR A 48 2.49 -1.37 -0.44
CA THR A 48 3.16 -1.34 0.88
C THR A 48 4.46 -0.55 0.82
N PHE A 49 5.26 -0.70 -0.23
CA PHE A 49 6.46 0.11 -0.45
C PHE A 49 6.12 1.59 -0.58
N LEU A 50 5.11 1.95 -1.39
CA LEU A 50 4.65 3.32 -1.57
C LEU A 50 4.08 3.93 -0.27
N ALA A 51 3.40 3.12 0.53
CA ALA A 51 2.90 3.54 1.84
C ALA A 51 4.05 3.83 2.81
N ASN A 52 5.04 2.92 2.89
CA ASN A 52 6.23 3.09 3.73
C ASN A 52 7.09 4.29 3.29
N GLN A 53 7.31 4.46 1.99
CA GLN A 53 8.03 5.61 1.44
C GLN A 53 7.40 6.93 1.93
N LYS A 54 6.07 7.04 1.85
CA LYS A 54 5.38 8.26 2.29
C LYS A 54 5.37 8.41 3.81
N MET A 55 5.24 7.30 4.54
CA MET A 55 5.33 7.32 5.99
C MET A 55 6.70 7.82 6.48
N GLU A 56 7.79 7.36 5.85
CA GLU A 56 9.13 7.83 6.17
C GLU A 56 9.35 9.29 5.75
N GLU A 57 8.75 9.75 4.63
CA GLU A 57 8.75 11.18 4.28
C GLU A 57 8.08 12.03 5.38
N VAL A 58 6.90 11.62 5.86
CA VAL A 58 6.16 12.34 6.92
C VAL A 58 6.91 12.27 8.26
N LYS A 59 7.47 11.12 8.61
CA LYS A 59 8.28 10.92 9.82
C LYS A 59 9.58 11.74 9.81
N ASN A 60 10.13 12.04 8.64
CA ASN A 60 11.27 12.94 8.51
C ASN A 60 10.88 14.43 8.65
N GLY A 61 9.58 14.75 8.67
CA GLY A 61 9.09 16.09 9.01
C GLY A 61 9.54 16.51 10.41
N VAL A 62 10.10 17.72 10.52
CA VAL A 62 10.50 18.29 11.82
C VAL A 62 9.25 18.66 12.60
N TRP A 63 9.05 18.10 13.79
CA TRP A 63 8.01 18.57 14.72
C TRP A 63 8.61 18.70 16.10
N GLN A 64 8.88 19.93 16.54
CA GLN A 64 9.65 20.24 17.73
C GLN A 64 9.09 21.46 18.48
N GLN A 65 9.34 21.51 19.79
CA GLN A 65 8.92 22.65 20.62
C GLN A 65 9.84 23.86 20.59
N ILE A 66 11.15 23.61 20.58
CA ILE A 66 12.16 24.66 20.78
C ILE A 66 13.29 24.46 19.77
N PRO A 67 13.43 25.34 18.76
CA PRO A 67 12.44 26.35 18.37
C PRO A 67 11.14 25.68 17.87
N ALA A 68 10.00 26.35 18.02
CA ALA A 68 8.72 25.80 17.60
C ALA A 68 8.67 25.63 16.07
N MET A 69 8.71 24.39 15.61
CA MET A 69 8.71 24.07 14.17
C MET A 69 7.86 22.83 13.92
N ASP A 70 6.99 22.89 12.92
CA ASP A 70 6.05 21.81 12.61
C ASP A 70 5.91 21.58 11.10
N CYS A 71 6.75 20.76 10.53
CA CYS A 71 6.72 20.37 9.12
C CYS A 71 6.06 19.00 8.89
N VAL A 72 5.40 18.42 9.90
CA VAL A 72 4.57 17.22 9.70
C VAL A 72 3.27 17.61 8.98
N GLY A 73 2.76 18.82 9.27
CA GLY A 73 1.83 19.59 8.42
C GLY A 73 0.38 19.11 8.36
N VAL A 74 -0.38 19.77 7.47
CA VAL A 74 -1.83 19.61 7.26
C VAL A 74 -2.07 18.62 6.11
N SER A 75 -2.89 17.60 6.31
CA SER A 75 -3.41 16.78 5.21
C SER A 75 -4.63 17.43 4.56
N PRO A 76 -4.71 17.59 3.22
CA PRO A 76 -5.93 18.06 2.57
C PRO A 76 -7.04 17.01 2.70
N GLY A 77 -8.20 17.36 3.26
CA GLY A 77 -9.35 16.45 3.34
C GLY A 77 -10.44 16.82 4.35
N ASN A 78 -11.64 16.27 4.15
CA ASN A 78 -12.86 16.52 4.94
C ASN A 78 -12.75 15.95 6.36
N GLY A 79 -12.56 16.83 7.34
CA GLY A 79 -12.94 16.57 8.73
C GLY A 79 -11.86 15.96 9.64
N ASP A 80 -10.66 15.71 9.14
CA ASP A 80 -9.53 15.40 10.01
C ASP A 80 -8.97 16.72 10.55
N PHE A 81 -8.84 16.83 11.87
CA PHE A 81 -8.33 17.99 12.62
C PHE A 81 -6.85 18.24 12.35
N ALA A 82 -6.49 18.39 11.09
CA ALA A 82 -5.15 18.59 10.61
C ALA A 82 -4.59 19.84 11.31
N PRO A 83 -3.59 19.67 12.20
CA PRO A 83 -3.11 20.78 13.00
C PRO A 83 -2.47 21.81 12.08
N THR A 84 -2.94 23.04 12.13
CA THR A 84 -2.39 24.15 11.35
C THR A 84 -0.97 24.43 11.84
N SER A 85 0.02 23.88 11.15
CA SER A 85 1.38 24.35 11.34
C SER A 85 1.52 25.75 10.75
N THR A 86 1.80 26.72 11.60
CA THR A 86 2.12 28.10 11.22
C THR A 86 3.63 28.36 11.27
N THR A 87 4.49 27.36 11.50
CA THR A 87 5.94 27.57 11.70
C THR A 87 6.83 26.61 10.93
N CYS A 88 6.37 26.02 9.82
CA CYS A 88 7.26 25.23 8.94
C CYS A 88 8.00 26.12 7.94
N THR A 89 9.34 26.03 7.93
CA THR A 89 10.17 26.46 6.81
C THR A 89 10.79 25.23 6.13
N ARG A 90 10.33 24.89 4.93
CA ARG A 90 10.87 23.78 4.13
C ARG A 90 11.16 24.28 2.71
N THR A 91 12.29 23.90 2.12
CA THR A 91 12.65 24.33 0.75
C THR A 91 12.46 23.21 -0.29
N ASN A 92 12.40 21.95 0.13
CA ASN A 92 12.27 20.79 -0.76
C ASN A 92 11.64 19.60 -0.02
N PRO A 93 10.76 18.77 -0.64
CA PRO A 93 10.16 18.92 -1.98
C PRO A 93 9.02 19.93 -2.07
N THR A 94 8.41 20.32 -0.95
CA THR A 94 7.39 21.39 -0.92
C THR A 94 7.96 22.60 -0.20
N ALA A 95 7.97 23.75 -0.88
CA ALA A 95 8.32 25.01 -0.27
C ALA A 95 7.23 25.44 0.72
N CYS A 96 7.60 25.65 1.97
CA CYS A 96 6.72 26.16 3.01
C CYS A 96 7.38 27.33 3.73
N ASN A 97 6.59 28.37 3.98
CA ASN A 97 7.01 29.56 4.71
C ASN A 97 6.30 29.60 6.07
N SER A 98 6.96 30.20 7.07
CA SER A 98 6.32 30.48 8.35
C SER A 98 5.10 31.41 8.17
N GLY A 99 4.07 31.18 8.96
CA GLY A 99 2.82 31.94 9.01
C GLY A 99 1.73 31.50 8.02
N GLY A 100 2.01 30.57 7.09
CA GLY A 100 1.04 30.07 6.11
C GLY A 100 0.71 28.59 6.30
N GLY A 101 -0.49 28.17 5.88
CA GLY A 101 -0.88 26.75 5.88
C GLY A 101 0.03 25.94 4.94
N CYS A 102 0.77 24.98 5.50
CA CYS A 102 1.71 24.14 4.77
C CYS A 102 1.14 22.72 4.60
N THR A 103 0.69 22.39 3.38
CA THR A 103 0.28 21.03 3.01
C THR A 103 1.51 20.22 2.60
N THR A 104 2.19 19.61 3.58
CA THR A 104 3.37 18.76 3.35
C THR A 104 3.00 17.35 2.88
N ALA A 105 1.81 16.88 3.25
CA ALA A 105 1.33 15.53 2.96
C ALA A 105 0.15 15.57 1.99
N VAL A 106 0.43 15.93 0.73
CA VAL A 106 -0.57 16.00 -0.34
C VAL A 106 -0.94 14.60 -0.84
N ASP A 107 -2.22 14.42 -1.18
CA ASP A 107 -2.72 13.21 -1.82
C ASP A 107 -2.25 13.14 -3.28
N GLU A 108 -1.86 11.95 -3.73
CA GLU A 108 -1.33 11.70 -5.07
C GLU A 108 -2.26 10.78 -5.85
N ILE A 109 -2.82 11.31 -6.94
CA ILE A 109 -3.78 10.63 -7.81
C ILE A 109 -3.40 10.95 -9.28
N PRO A 110 -2.61 10.10 -9.95
CA PRO A 110 -1.91 8.92 -9.43
C PRO A 110 -0.57 9.25 -8.75
N VAL A 111 0.03 8.26 -8.10
CA VAL A 111 1.41 8.32 -7.60
C VAL A 111 2.38 8.45 -8.79
N ALA A 112 3.32 9.39 -8.70
CA ALA A 112 4.29 9.63 -9.76
C ALA A 112 5.13 8.36 -10.05
N GLY A 113 5.16 7.94 -11.32
CA GLY A 113 5.81 6.69 -11.73
C GLY A 113 5.00 5.40 -11.49
N TYR A 114 3.83 5.49 -10.84
CA TYR A 114 2.96 4.37 -10.47
C TYR A 114 1.49 4.69 -10.80
N THR A 115 1.16 4.76 -12.09
CA THR A 115 -0.16 5.23 -12.59
C THR A 115 -1.37 4.41 -12.15
N GLY A 116 -1.16 3.15 -11.74
CA GLY A 116 -2.21 2.28 -11.20
C GLY A 116 -2.46 2.41 -9.70
N TYR A 117 -1.77 3.34 -9.03
CA TYR A 117 -1.80 3.51 -7.59
C TYR A 117 -2.17 4.96 -7.23
N ASN A 118 -3.07 5.10 -6.27
CA ASN A 118 -3.39 6.38 -5.64
C ASN A 118 -2.96 6.33 -4.18
N ARG A 119 -2.48 7.45 -3.65
CA ARG A 119 -2.00 7.54 -2.26
C ARG A 119 -2.64 8.73 -1.58
N SER A 120 -3.27 8.49 -0.44
CA SER A 120 -3.81 9.55 0.43
C SER A 120 -3.16 9.53 1.80
N VAL A 121 -2.94 10.70 2.38
CA VAL A 121 -2.36 10.85 3.72
C VAL A 121 -3.32 11.61 4.61
N ARG A 122 -3.60 11.10 5.80
CA ARG A 122 -4.43 11.76 6.82
C ARG A 122 -3.64 11.90 8.10
N ILE A 123 -3.62 13.11 8.66
CA ILE A 123 -2.89 13.43 9.89
C ILE A 123 -3.89 14.03 10.87
N VAL A 124 -4.03 13.40 12.04
CA VAL A 124 -4.94 13.86 13.10
C VAL A 124 -4.16 14.11 14.39
N ASP A 125 -4.54 15.18 15.10
CA ASP A 125 -4.05 15.43 16.46
C ASP A 125 -4.77 14.51 17.45
N CYS A 126 -3.97 13.79 18.24
CA CYS A 126 -4.47 12.77 19.16
C CYS A 126 -5.25 13.34 20.35
N ALA A 127 -5.06 14.61 20.71
CA ALA A 127 -5.88 15.29 21.72
C ALA A 127 -7.26 15.71 21.19
N THR A 128 -7.42 15.88 19.88
CA THR A 128 -8.65 16.42 19.27
C THR A 128 -9.61 15.36 18.75
N VAL A 129 -9.09 14.16 18.41
CA VAL A 129 -9.91 13.08 17.86
C VAL A 129 -10.64 12.31 18.95
N ALA A 130 -11.93 12.00 18.74
CA ALA A 130 -12.71 11.22 19.69
C ALA A 130 -12.11 9.81 19.90
N GLY A 131 -11.89 9.42 21.15
CA GLY A 131 -11.23 8.15 21.51
C GLY A 131 -9.70 8.15 21.35
N GLY A 132 -9.11 9.29 20.97
CA GLY A 132 -7.67 9.43 20.78
C GLY A 132 -7.12 8.61 19.62
N CYS A 133 -5.80 8.58 19.53
CA CYS A 133 -5.07 7.79 18.54
C CYS A 133 -4.82 6.37 19.04
N GLY A 134 -5.88 5.60 19.28
CA GLY A 134 -5.79 4.27 19.87
C GLY A 134 -5.51 4.33 21.38
N GLY A 135 -6.23 5.20 22.09
CA GLY A 135 -6.07 5.42 23.54
C GLY A 135 -5.05 6.49 23.93
N VAL A 136 -4.28 7.02 22.97
CA VAL A 136 -3.40 8.18 23.21
C VAL A 136 -4.21 9.46 23.00
N THR A 137 -4.36 10.27 24.05
CA THR A 137 -5.07 11.56 24.03
C THR A 137 -4.15 12.69 24.48
N ASP A 138 -3.13 12.99 23.68
CA ASP A 138 -2.11 14.00 23.97
C ASP A 138 -1.80 14.81 22.70
N ALA A 139 -1.73 16.13 22.83
CA ALA A 139 -1.43 17.08 21.74
C ALA A 139 0.02 16.98 21.24
N ASN A 140 0.88 16.26 21.99
CA ASN A 140 2.24 15.91 21.61
C ASN A 140 2.30 14.67 20.71
N PHE A 141 1.16 14.06 20.40
CA PHE A 141 1.07 12.94 19.48
C PHE A 141 0.15 13.25 18.31
N ARG A 142 0.52 12.73 17.14
CA ARG A 142 -0.29 12.77 15.93
C ARG A 142 -0.35 11.39 15.31
N ARG A 143 -1.52 11.01 14.82
CA ARG A 143 -1.67 9.78 14.05
C ARG A 143 -1.63 10.10 12.57
N VAL A 144 -0.65 9.52 11.90
CA VAL A 144 -0.50 9.55 10.45
C VAL A 144 -1.07 8.26 9.89
N THR A 145 -1.99 8.39 8.94
CA THR A 145 -2.58 7.27 8.21
C THR A 145 -2.28 7.46 6.74
N VAL A 146 -1.49 6.55 6.17
CA VAL A 146 -1.22 6.51 4.73
C VAL A 146 -2.04 5.38 4.13
N THR A 147 -2.88 5.70 3.16
CA THR A 147 -3.68 4.72 2.41
C THR A 147 -3.22 4.72 0.97
N VAL A 148 -2.80 3.57 0.46
CA VAL A 148 -2.50 3.37 -0.96
C VAL A 148 -3.57 2.46 -1.53
N THR A 149 -4.18 2.87 -2.63
CA THR A 149 -5.20 2.09 -3.33
C THR A 149 -4.68 1.68 -4.70
N TYR A 150 -5.00 0.46 -5.11
CA TYR A 150 -4.69 -0.09 -6.43
C TYR A 150 -5.89 -0.83 -6.99
N HIS A 151 -5.93 -1.03 -8.31
CA HIS A 151 -7.04 -1.71 -8.97
C HIS A 151 -7.16 -3.16 -8.50
N ALA A 152 -8.35 -3.57 -8.11
CA ALA A 152 -8.61 -4.95 -7.72
C ALA A 152 -8.56 -5.86 -8.95
N ILE A 153 -7.85 -6.98 -8.84
CA ILE A 153 -7.96 -8.10 -9.77
C ILE A 153 -8.79 -9.19 -9.07
N THR A 154 -9.45 -10.05 -9.83
CA THR A 154 -10.24 -11.18 -9.34
C THR A 154 -9.81 -12.46 -10.08
N GLY A 155 -10.15 -13.63 -9.52
CA GLY A 155 -9.79 -14.93 -10.12
C GLY A 155 -10.36 -15.18 -11.53
N THR A 156 -11.30 -14.34 -11.99
CA THR A 156 -11.91 -14.38 -13.33
C THR A 156 -11.45 -13.24 -14.26
N GLY A 157 -10.50 -12.39 -13.82
CA GLY A 157 -10.01 -11.24 -14.58
C GLY A 157 -9.97 -9.95 -13.75
N SER A 158 -9.93 -8.79 -14.41
CA SER A 158 -10.04 -7.49 -13.71
C SER A 158 -11.33 -7.41 -12.89
N GLY A 159 -11.24 -6.89 -11.66
CA GLY A 159 -12.44 -6.55 -10.89
C GLY A 159 -13.30 -5.53 -11.66
N ALA A 160 -14.56 -5.34 -11.22
CA ALA A 160 -15.43 -4.33 -11.81
C ALA A 160 -14.72 -2.97 -11.92
N ALA A 161 -14.98 -2.22 -12.99
CA ALA A 161 -14.35 -0.92 -13.22
C ALA A 161 -14.53 -0.02 -11.99
N GLY A 162 -13.41 0.51 -11.45
CA GLY A 162 -13.40 1.32 -10.24
C GLY A 162 -13.29 0.53 -8.92
N SER A 163 -13.20 -0.80 -8.97
CA SER A 163 -12.91 -1.61 -7.79
C SER A 163 -11.45 -1.42 -7.36
N THR A 164 -11.24 -0.89 -6.16
CA THR A 164 -9.91 -0.66 -5.60
C THR A 164 -9.72 -1.40 -4.29
N LYS A 165 -8.51 -1.94 -4.07
CA LYS A 165 -8.10 -2.50 -2.77
C LYS A 165 -7.19 -1.51 -2.04
N PRO A 166 -7.47 -1.22 -0.75
CA PRO A 166 -6.62 -0.37 0.06
C PRO A 166 -5.55 -1.17 0.82
N THR A 167 -4.35 -0.61 0.88
CA THR A 167 -3.31 -0.94 1.87
C THR A 167 -3.17 0.26 2.80
N VAL A 168 -3.36 0.06 4.10
CA VAL A 168 -3.36 1.13 5.10
C VAL A 168 -2.20 0.94 6.07
N LEU A 169 -1.38 1.98 6.25
CA LEU A 169 -0.34 2.04 7.27
C LEU A 169 -0.66 3.18 8.23
N THR A 170 -0.63 2.89 9.54
CA THR A 170 -0.91 3.87 10.59
C THR A 170 0.27 3.96 11.55
N MET A 171 0.66 5.17 11.93
CA MET A 171 1.72 5.44 12.90
C MET A 171 1.35 6.60 13.80
N ASN A 172 1.64 6.47 15.10
CA ASN A 172 1.63 7.60 16.02
C ASN A 172 3.02 8.23 16.04
N LEU A 173 3.12 9.49 15.62
CA LEU A 173 4.32 10.30 15.72
C LEU A 173 4.24 11.14 16.98
N GLY A 174 5.33 11.19 17.75
CA GLY A 174 5.49 12.08 18.88
C GLY A 174 6.27 13.33 18.49
N ARG A 175 5.99 14.45 19.16
CA ARG A 175 6.78 15.67 19.05
C ARG A 175 8.19 15.43 19.63
N ARG A 176 9.19 15.96 18.96
CA ARG A 176 10.61 15.85 19.32
C ARG A 176 11.10 17.06 20.12
#